data_AF-A0A7J8N0S4-F1
#
_entry.id   AF-A0A7J8N0S4-F1
#
_cell.length_a   1.000
_cell.length_b   1.000
_cell.length_c   1.000
_cell.angle_alpha   90.00
_cell.angle_beta   90.00
_cell.angle_gamma   90.00
#
_symmetry.space_group_name_H-M   'P 1'
#
loop_
_entity.id
_entity.type
_entity.pdbx_description
1 polymer ?
#
loop_
_entity_poly.entity_id
_entity_poly.type
_entity_poly.pdbx_seq_one_letter_code
_entity_poly.pdbx_strand_id
1 'polypeptide(L)'
;MARITSLKMETEEGFDATRWLDRNLIRLCSKFGDYRKDDPSSFTLNPCFSLFPQFMFNLRRSQFVQVFNNSPDETAYFRMLLNRENITNAAVMIQPSLISYSFNSLPQPALLDVASISADRILLLDSYFSIVVFH
;
A
#
# COMPACT_ATOMS: atom_id res chain seq x y z
N MET A 1 1.02 0.41 -11.80
CA MET A 1 1.95 -0.58 -11.21
C MET A 1 1.21 -1.80 -10.70
N ALA A 2 0.32 -1.69 -9.69
CA ALA A 2 -0.37 -2.84 -9.09
C ALA A 2 -1.01 -3.82 -10.08
N ARG A 3 -1.83 -3.33 -11.03
CA ARG A 3 -2.46 -4.17 -12.06
C ARG A 3 -1.45 -4.89 -12.96
N ILE A 4 -0.37 -4.21 -13.34
CA ILE A 4 0.70 -4.80 -14.15
C ILE A 4 1.42 -5.89 -13.37
N THR A 5 1.69 -5.67 -12.07
CA THR A 5 2.27 -6.68 -11.20
C THR A 5 1.36 -7.90 -11.10
N SER A 6 0.06 -7.70 -10.87
CA SER A 6 -0.93 -8.78 -10.84
C SER A 6 -0.92 -9.60 -12.13
N LEU A 7 -0.96 -8.92 -13.29
CA LEU A 7 -0.91 -9.58 -14.60
C LEU A 7 0.37 -10.38 -14.79
N LYS A 8 1.54 -9.80 -14.50
CA LYS A 8 2.83 -10.49 -14.63
C LYS A 8 2.91 -11.73 -13.74
N MET A 9 2.38 -11.64 -12.52
CA MET A 9 2.32 -12.79 -11.60
C MET A 9 1.43 -13.93 -12.10
N GLU A 10 0.46 -13.65 -12.97
CA GLU A 10 -0.41 -14.66 -13.58
C GLU A 10 0.19 -15.24 -14.87
N THR A 11 0.88 -14.42 -15.65
CA THR A 11 1.35 -14.80 -16.99
C THR A 11 2.79 -15.31 -17.03
N GLU A 12 3.64 -14.90 -16.08
CA GLU A 12 5.08 -15.19 -16.09
C GLU A 12 5.43 -16.19 -14.97
N GLU A 13 5.85 -17.39 -15.36
CA GLU A 13 6.31 -18.42 -14.40
C GLU A 13 7.61 -17.98 -13.70
N GLY A 14 7.68 -18.13 -12.37
CA GLY A 14 8.84 -17.74 -11.57
C GLY A 14 9.05 -16.22 -11.42
N PHE A 15 8.03 -15.40 -11.72
CA PHE A 15 8.12 -13.95 -11.61
C PHE A 15 8.22 -13.46 -10.16
N ASP A 16 9.35 -12.83 -9.82
CA ASP A 16 9.57 -12.17 -8.53
C ASP A 16 8.98 -10.75 -8.53
N ALA A 17 7.70 -10.67 -8.14
CA ALA A 17 6.93 -9.44 -8.08
C ALA A 17 7.52 -8.38 -7.13
N THR A 18 8.02 -8.80 -5.96
CA THR A 18 8.58 -7.88 -4.96
C THR A 18 9.84 -7.21 -5.50
N ARG A 19 10.77 -8.00 -6.05
CA ARG A 19 11.99 -7.48 -6.65
C ARG A 19 11.71 -6.60 -7.86
N TRP A 20 10.70 -6.96 -8.66
CA TRP A 20 10.30 -6.14 -9.81
C TRP A 20 9.75 -4.79 -9.36
N LEU A 21 8.88 -4.75 -8.35
CA LEU A 21 8.37 -3.50 -7.77
C LEU A 21 9.51 -2.65 -7.20
N ASP A 22 10.38 -3.23 -6.38
CA ASP A 22 11.48 -2.53 -5.72
C ASP A 22 12.46 -1.92 -6.76
N ARG A 23 12.79 -2.66 -7.83
CA ARG A 23 13.64 -2.14 -8.93
C ARG A 23 13.00 -0.96 -9.65
N ASN A 24 11.69 -1.00 -9.88
CA ASN A 24 11.00 0.12 -10.53
C ASN A 24 10.91 1.34 -9.61
N LEU A 25 10.69 1.13 -8.30
CA LEU A 25 10.72 2.20 -7.31
C LEU A 25 12.10 2.88 -7.28
N ILE A 26 13.19 2.10 -7.19
CA ILE A 26 14.56 2.63 -7.19
C ILE A 26 14.82 3.44 -8.45
N ARG A 27 14.43 2.94 -9.63
CA ARG A 27 14.61 3.67 -10.90
C ARG A 27 13.86 4.99 -10.93
N LEU A 28 12.62 5.02 -10.41
CA LEU A 28 11.83 6.25 -10.32
C LEU A 28 12.49 7.25 -9.37
N CYS A 29 12.83 6.82 -8.15
CA CYS A 29 13.52 7.65 -7.16
C CYS A 29 14.87 8.16 -7.66
N SER A 30 15.64 7.33 -8.36
CA SER A 30 16.95 7.72 -8.90
C SER A 30 16.85 8.75 -10.03
N LYS A 31 15.74 8.73 -10.79
CA LYS A 31 15.51 9.60 -11.95
C LYS A 31 14.84 10.93 -11.59
N PHE A 32 13.95 10.92 -10.60
CA PHE A 32 13.11 12.07 -10.25
C PHE A 32 13.35 12.60 -8.83
N GLY A 33 14.20 11.96 -8.04
CA GLY A 33 14.63 12.45 -6.74
C GLY A 33 15.87 13.33 -6.83
N ASP A 34 15.94 14.32 -5.97
CA ASP A 34 17.11 15.17 -5.79
C ASP A 34 17.94 14.61 -4.63
N TYR A 35 19.20 14.31 -4.89
CA TYR A 35 20.13 13.78 -3.89
C TYR A 35 21.58 14.04 -4.29
N ARG A 36 22.45 14.03 -3.30
CA ARG A 36 23.90 14.01 -3.48
C ARG A 36 24.37 12.56 -3.47
N LYS A 37 25.33 12.26 -4.35
CA LYS A 37 25.94 10.93 -4.40
C LYS A 37 26.55 10.60 -3.04
N ASP A 38 26.33 9.37 -2.58
CA ASP A 38 26.87 8.81 -1.34
C ASP A 38 26.38 9.50 -0.04
N ASP A 39 25.35 10.36 -0.12
CA ASP A 39 24.68 10.98 1.04
C ASP A 39 23.17 10.67 1.05
N PRO A 40 22.73 9.59 1.71
CA PRO A 40 21.33 9.19 1.78
C PRO A 40 20.41 10.23 2.46
N SER A 41 20.95 11.07 3.35
CA SER A 41 20.16 12.05 4.10
C SER A 41 19.70 13.23 3.23
N SER A 42 20.38 13.44 2.10
CA SER A 42 20.05 14.48 1.13
C SER A 42 18.86 14.16 0.24
N PHE A 43 18.36 12.91 0.26
CA PHE A 43 17.33 12.47 -0.67
C PHE A 43 16.00 13.15 -0.41
N THR A 44 15.48 13.80 -1.45
CA THR A 44 14.15 14.41 -1.45
C THR A 44 13.40 14.05 -2.72
N LEU A 45 12.07 14.02 -2.63
CA LEU A 45 11.18 13.82 -3.76
C LEU A 45 10.23 15.00 -3.88
N ASN A 46 9.92 15.36 -5.13
CA ASN A 46 8.87 16.32 -5.40
C ASN A 46 7.55 15.87 -4.72
N PRO A 47 6.78 16.78 -4.10
CA PRO A 47 5.50 16.46 -3.46
C PRO A 47 4.55 15.63 -4.32
N CYS A 48 4.52 15.85 -5.64
CA CYS A 48 3.71 15.07 -6.58
C CYS A 48 4.07 13.57 -6.63
N PHE A 49 5.30 13.20 -6.25
CA PHE A 49 5.78 11.81 -6.18
C PHE A 49 5.92 11.29 -4.75
N SER A 50 5.75 12.12 -3.72
CA SER A 50 6.03 11.79 -2.32
C SER A 50 5.24 10.58 -1.79
N LEU A 51 4.01 10.38 -2.25
CA LEU A 51 3.16 9.25 -1.86
C LEU A 51 3.51 7.94 -2.58
N PHE A 52 4.22 8.01 -3.71
CA PHE A 52 4.49 6.82 -4.53
C PHE A 52 5.31 5.75 -3.79
N PRO A 53 6.40 6.07 -3.06
CA PRO A 53 7.11 5.10 -2.23
C PRO A 53 6.22 4.44 -1.17
N GLN A 54 5.33 5.22 -0.54
CA GLN A 54 4.40 4.70 0.48
C GLN A 54 3.41 3.69 -0.12
N PHE A 55 2.84 3.99 -1.30
CA PHE A 55 2.00 3.03 -2.02
C PHE A 55 2.77 1.77 -2.43
N MET A 56 4.02 1.88 -2.87
CA MET A 56 4.84 0.71 -3.21
C MET A 56 5.15 -0.14 -1.97
N PHE A 57 5.41 0.49 -0.82
CA PHE A 57 5.60 -0.19 0.46
C PHE A 57 4.37 -1.00 0.87
N ASN A 58 3.17 -0.44 0.70
CA ASN A 58 1.94 -1.17 1.03
C ASN A 58 1.62 -2.25 -0.02
N LEU A 59 1.78 -1.95 -1.31
CA LEU A 59 1.54 -2.89 -2.39
C LEU A 59 2.40 -4.15 -2.29
N ARG A 60 3.71 -4.03 -2.05
CA ARG A 60 4.62 -5.20 -2.00
C ARG A 60 4.32 -6.18 -0.86
N ARG A 61 3.60 -5.72 0.18
CA ARG A 61 3.18 -6.51 1.34
C ARG A 61 1.70 -6.88 1.32
N SER A 62 0.95 -6.35 0.36
CA SER A 62 -0.48 -6.62 0.23
C SER A 62 -0.74 -8.06 -0.23
N GLN A 63 -1.96 -8.54 0.01
CA GLN A 63 -2.45 -9.84 -0.45
C GLN A 63 -2.44 -10.01 -1.98
N PHE A 64 -2.30 -8.93 -2.75
CA PHE A 64 -2.13 -9.01 -4.20
C PHE A 64 -0.79 -9.63 -4.60
N VAL A 65 0.26 -9.38 -3.80
CA VAL A 65 1.64 -9.80 -4.05
C VAL A 65 2.06 -10.93 -3.11
N GLN A 66 1.79 -10.79 -1.82
CA GLN A 66 2.09 -11.82 -0.81
C GLN A 66 0.86 -12.71 -0.64
N VAL A 67 0.81 -13.79 -1.41
CA VAL A 67 -0.35 -14.71 -1.45
C VAL A 67 -0.33 -15.77 -0.34
N PHE A 68 0.74 -15.82 0.46
CA PHE A 68 0.80 -16.71 1.63
C PHE A 68 -0.34 -16.37 2.61
N ASN A 69 -0.96 -17.40 3.22
CA ASN A 69 -2.19 -17.34 4.02
C ASN A 69 -3.48 -17.03 3.25
N ASN A 70 -3.47 -16.95 1.92
CA ASN A 70 -4.68 -16.90 1.10
C ASN A 70 -4.84 -18.19 0.30
N SER A 71 -6.09 -18.62 0.12
CA SER A 71 -6.40 -19.65 -0.87
C SER A 71 -6.19 -19.13 -2.31
N PRO A 72 -6.02 -20.02 -3.29
CA PRO A 72 -5.97 -19.64 -4.70
C PRO A 72 -7.19 -18.82 -5.14
N ASP A 73 -8.39 -19.22 -4.69
CA ASP A 73 -9.66 -18.57 -5.04
C ASP A 73 -9.77 -17.16 -4.43
N GLU A 74 -9.37 -16.97 -3.17
CA GLU A 74 -9.31 -15.65 -2.54
C GLU A 74 -8.33 -14.72 -3.28
N THR A 75 -7.16 -15.24 -3.66
CA THR A 75 -6.17 -14.48 -4.42
C THR A 75 -6.75 -14.02 -5.77
N ALA A 76 -7.42 -14.94 -6.48
CA ALA A 76 -8.07 -14.62 -7.75
C ALA A 76 -9.19 -13.58 -7.56
N TYR A 77 -9.98 -13.71 -6.50
CA TYR A 77 -11.04 -12.75 -6.14
C TYR A 77 -10.48 -11.34 -5.90
N PHE A 78 -9.44 -11.20 -5.08
CA PHE A 78 -8.82 -9.91 -4.82
C PHE A 78 -8.25 -9.28 -6.10
N ARG A 79 -7.53 -10.04 -6.92
CA ARG A 79 -6.95 -9.55 -8.17
C ARG A 79 -8.01 -9.16 -9.20
N MET A 80 -9.11 -9.91 -9.29
CA MET A 80 -10.25 -9.56 -10.13
C MET A 80 -10.81 -8.18 -9.73
N LEU A 81 -11.02 -7.95 -8.44
CA LEU A 81 -11.55 -6.67 -7.95
C LEU A 81 -10.58 -5.51 -8.20
N LEU A 82 -9.29 -5.69 -7.96
CA LEU A 82 -8.26 -4.69 -8.25
C LEU A 82 -8.28 -4.25 -9.73
N ASN A 83 -8.54 -5.18 -10.65
CA ASN A 83 -8.61 -4.91 -12.08
C ASN A 83 -9.92 -4.25 -12.53
N ARG A 84 -11.01 -4.47 -11.80
CA ARG A 84 -12.35 -3.96 -12.13
C ARG A 84 -12.65 -2.58 -11.52
N GLU A 85 -12.09 -2.30 -10.35
CA GLU A 85 -12.46 -1.12 -9.56
C GLU A 85 -11.85 0.20 -10.04
N ASN A 86 -12.38 1.32 -9.57
CA ASN A 86 -11.83 2.64 -9.89
C ASN A 86 -10.55 2.95 -9.09
N ILE A 87 -9.90 4.08 -9.39
CA ILE A 87 -8.64 4.47 -8.73
C ILE A 87 -8.82 4.66 -7.23
N THR A 88 -9.92 5.27 -6.80
CA THR A 88 -10.20 5.54 -5.38
C THR A 88 -10.28 4.24 -4.59
N ASN A 89 -11.08 3.29 -5.07
CA ASN A 89 -11.25 2.00 -4.41
C ASN A 89 -9.96 1.17 -4.45
N ALA A 90 -9.27 1.14 -5.59
CA ALA A 90 -7.97 0.45 -5.70
C ALA A 90 -6.90 1.06 -4.77
N ALA A 91 -6.93 2.37 -4.52
CA ALA A 91 -6.02 3.00 -3.58
C ALA A 91 -6.29 2.54 -2.15
N VAL A 92 -7.55 2.45 -1.72
CA VAL A 92 -7.94 1.92 -0.40
C VAL A 92 -7.57 0.44 -0.26
N MET A 93 -7.77 -0.38 -1.30
CA MET A 93 -7.34 -1.78 -1.28
C MET A 93 -5.83 -1.96 -1.07
N ILE A 94 -5.02 -1.07 -1.65
CA ILE A 94 -3.55 -1.12 -1.53
C ILE A 94 -3.10 -0.53 -0.20
N GLN A 95 -3.64 0.63 0.17
CA GLN A 95 -3.34 1.35 1.40
C GLN A 95 -4.65 1.60 2.15
N PRO A 96 -5.01 0.70 3.07
CA PRO A 96 -6.21 0.83 3.89
C PRO A 96 -6.25 2.18 4.63
N SER A 97 -7.45 2.71 4.80
CA SER A 97 -7.66 3.92 5.58
C SER A 97 -7.87 3.58 7.06
N LEU A 98 -7.27 4.38 7.94
CA LEU A 98 -7.44 4.25 9.38
C LEU A 98 -7.95 5.57 9.93
N ILE A 99 -9.11 5.55 10.60
CA ILE A 99 -9.71 6.72 11.22
C ILE A 99 -9.72 6.51 12.73
N SER A 100 -9.25 7.51 13.46
CA SER A 100 -9.25 7.52 14.92
C SER A 100 -10.37 8.39 15.46
N TYR A 101 -11.09 7.85 16.43
CA TYR A 101 -12.16 8.49 17.19
C TYR A 101 -11.70 8.63 18.64
N SER A 102 -11.85 9.83 19.21
CA SER A 102 -11.55 10.10 20.61
C SER A 102 -12.66 10.97 21.22
N PHE A 103 -12.72 11.07 22.55
CA PHE A 103 -13.71 11.91 23.22
C PHE A 103 -13.46 13.41 23.00
N ASN A 104 -12.20 13.81 22.82
CA ASN A 104 -11.79 15.23 22.84
C ASN A 104 -11.53 15.80 21.44
N SER A 105 -11.71 15.01 20.38
CA SER A 105 -11.48 15.43 19.00
C SER A 105 -12.51 14.85 18.05
N LEU A 106 -12.74 15.54 16.94
CA LEU A 106 -13.47 14.96 15.81
C LEU A 106 -12.69 13.77 15.20
N PRO A 107 -13.37 12.89 14.44
CA PRO A 107 -12.71 11.78 13.76
C PRO A 107 -11.62 12.31 12.81
N GLN A 108 -10.44 11.71 12.86
CA GLN A 108 -9.29 12.16 12.06
C GLN A 108 -8.53 10.97 11.45
N PRO A 109 -7.92 11.15 10.26
CA PRO A 109 -7.03 10.14 9.70
C PRO A 109 -5.87 9.84 10.64
N ALA A 110 -5.58 8.56 10.82
CA ALA A 110 -4.43 8.08 11.56
C ALA A 110 -3.47 7.35 10.61
N LEU A 111 -2.18 7.33 10.95
CA LEU A 111 -1.22 6.53 10.22
C LEU A 111 -1.54 5.04 10.43
N LEU A 112 -1.40 4.23 9.39
CA LEU A 112 -1.53 2.78 9.49
C LEU A 112 -0.28 2.18 10.15
N ASP A 113 -0.13 2.45 11.44
CA ASP A 113 1.02 2.12 12.28
C ASP A 113 0.52 1.72 13.69
N VAL A 114 1.28 0.87 14.37
CA VAL A 114 1.03 0.44 15.75
C VAL A 114 0.99 1.64 16.70
N ALA A 115 1.75 2.70 16.40
CA ALA A 115 1.73 3.94 17.18
C ALA A 115 0.36 4.65 17.22
N SER A 116 -0.54 4.31 16.29
CA SER A 116 -1.92 4.83 16.27
C SER A 116 -2.85 4.12 17.25
N ILE A 117 -2.45 2.97 17.82
CA ILE A 117 -3.22 2.19 18.78
C ILE A 117 -3.04 2.79 20.18
N SER A 118 -4.15 3.14 20.83
CA SER A 118 -4.14 3.71 22.18
C SER A 118 -5.45 3.39 22.91
N ALA A 119 -5.39 3.30 24.24
CA ALA A 119 -6.53 2.95 25.09
C ALA A 119 -7.62 4.05 25.15
N ASP A 120 -7.30 5.28 24.73
CA ASP A 120 -8.21 6.43 24.72
C ASP A 120 -8.91 6.65 23.37
N ARG A 121 -8.75 5.71 22.42
CA ARG A 121 -9.19 5.88 21.03
C ARG A 121 -9.83 4.62 20.48
N ILE A 122 -10.90 4.82 19.70
CA ILE A 122 -11.48 3.77 18.85
C ILE A 122 -10.93 3.96 17.43
N LEU A 123 -10.57 2.87 16.77
CA LEU A 123 -10.05 2.89 15.40
C LEU A 123 -11.03 2.22 14.44
N LEU A 124 -11.25 2.84 13.29
CA LEU A 124 -11.97 2.28 12.15
C LEU A 124 -10.98 2.06 11.01
N LEU A 125 -10.73 0.79 10.69
CA LEU A 125 -9.93 0.37 9.54
C LEU A 125 -10.87 0.01 8.38
N ASP A 126 -10.70 0.65 7.24
CA ASP A 126 -11.34 0.28 5.98
C ASP A 126 -10.27 -0.19 4.98
N SER A 127 -10.27 -1.49 4.69
CA SER A 127 -9.39 -2.14 3.71
C SER A 127 -10.09 -2.44 2.39
N TYR A 128 -11.25 -1.82 2.13
CA TYR A 128 -12.20 -2.11 1.05
C TYR A 128 -12.86 -3.50 1.16
N PHE A 129 -12.10 -4.56 1.42
CA PHE A 129 -12.61 -5.92 1.56
C PHE A 129 -13.27 -6.18 2.92
N SER A 130 -12.86 -5.44 3.95
CA SER A 130 -13.39 -5.56 5.30
C SER A 130 -13.35 -4.21 6.00
N ILE A 131 -14.33 -4.00 6.89
CA ILE A 131 -14.34 -2.89 7.84
C ILE A 131 -14.12 -3.47 9.24
N VAL A 132 -13.11 -2.97 9.95
CA VAL A 132 -12.77 -3.42 11.30
C VAL A 132 -12.86 -2.24 12.26
N VAL A 133 -13.60 -2.44 13.35
CA VAL A 133 -13.66 -1.50 14.48
C VAL A 133 -12.86 -2.09 15.64
N PHE A 134 -11.87 -1.33 16.12
CA PHE A 134 -11.02 -1.71 17.24
C PHE A 134 -11.21 -0.73 18.40
N HIS A 135 -11.41 -1.25 19.60
CA HIS A 135 -11.68 -0.50 20.83
C HIS A 135 -10.79 -0.99 21.96
#